data_AF-A0A6C7CRM9-F1
#
_entry.id   AF-A0A6C7CRM9-F1
#
_cell.length_a   1.000
_cell.length_b   1.000
_cell.length_c   1.000
_cell.angle_alpha   90.00
_cell.angle_beta   90.00
_cell.angle_gamma   90.00
#
_symmetry.space_group_name_H-M   'P 1'
#
loop_
_entity.id
_entity.type
_entity.pdbx_description
1 polymer ?
#
loop_
_entity_poly.entity_id
_entity_poly.type
_entity_poly.pdbx_seq_one_letter_code
_entity_poly.pdbx_strand_id
1 'polypeptide(L)' 'DEYQPVTLVYLARAVTPGTYQVPQPMVESMYVPQWRATGAAEDLLIVRP' A
#
# COMPACT_ATOMS: atom_id res chain seq x y z
N ASP A 1 -19.55 14.80 -9.73
CA ASP A 1 -19.28 13.35 -9.67
C ASP A 1 -18.88 12.94 -8.28
N GLU A 2 -19.76 12.22 -7.59
CA GLU A 2 -19.62 11.88 -6.17
C GLU A 2 -18.68 10.67 -5.92
N TYR A 3 -18.21 10.01 -6.99
CA TYR A 3 -17.40 8.78 -6.92
C TYR A 3 -16.31 8.73 -7.99
N GLN A 4 -15.46 9.76 -8.05
CA GLN A 4 -14.29 9.72 -8.94
C GLN A 4 -13.17 8.89 -8.30
N PRO A 5 -12.51 7.99 -9.05
CA PRO A 5 -11.31 7.29 -8.58
C PRO A 5 -10.22 8.27 -8.17
N VAL A 6 -9.55 8.00 -7.05
CA VAL A 6 -8.43 8.80 -6.55
C VAL A 6 -7.11 8.12 -6.88
N THR A 7 -6.11 8.88 -7.33
CA THR A 7 -4.76 8.38 -7.60
C THR A 7 -3.74 9.08 -6.70
N LEU A 8 -2.96 8.28 -5.96
CA LEU A 8 -1.88 8.75 -5.07
C LEU A 8 -0.54 8.21 -5.57
N VAL A 9 0.52 9.02 -5.50
CA VAL A 9 1.89 8.64 -5.91
C VAL A 9 2.88 9.16 -4.86
N TYR A 10 3.87 8.33 -4.50
CA TYR A 10 4.97 8.70 -3.61
C TYR A 10 6.30 8.13 -4.11
N LEU A 11 7.40 8.78 -3.76
CA LEU A 11 8.75 8.30 -4.04
C LEU A 11 9.31 7.57 -2.81
N ALA A 12 9.96 6.44 -3.05
CA ALA A 12 10.64 5.64 -2.04
C ALA A 12 12.01 5.18 -2.58
N ARG A 13 12.91 4.79 -1.66
CA ARG A 13 14.27 4.32 -1.99
C ARG A 13 14.54 3.02 -1.25
N ALA A 14 15.03 2.00 -1.96
CA ALA A 14 15.59 0.80 -1.34
C ALA A 14 16.94 1.15 -0.69
N VAL A 15 17.14 0.75 0.57
CA VAL A 15 18.31 1.16 1.36
C VAL A 15 19.12 -0.05 1.82
N THR A 16 18.55 -0.87 2.71
CA THR A 16 19.25 -1.99 3.32
C THR A 16 19.01 -3.26 2.50
N PRO A 17 20.05 -4.00 2.07
CA PRO A 17 19.88 -5.30 1.44
C PRO A 17 19.22 -6.31 2.37
N GLY A 18 18.31 -7.13 1.84
CA GLY A 18 17.55 -8.11 2.60
C GLY A 18 16.26 -8.55 1.92
N THR A 19 15.55 -9.46 2.58
CA THR A 19 14.23 -9.96 2.15
C THR A 19 13.18 -9.49 3.16
N TYR A 20 12.17 -8.75 2.69
CA TYR A 20 11.16 -8.09 3.51
C TYR A 20 9.76 -8.54 3.13
N GLN A 21 8.84 -8.66 4.08
CA GLN A 21 7.42 -8.85 3.80
C GLN A 21 6.80 -7.53 3.32
N VAL A 22 5.99 -7.58 2.26
CA VAL A 22 5.29 -6.38 1.75
C VAL A 22 3.89 -6.31 2.38
N PRO A 23 3.57 -5.23 3.13
CA PRO A 23 2.25 -5.08 3.71
C PRO A 23 1.20 -4.77 2.64
N GLN A 24 -0.02 -5.26 2.85
CA GLN A 24 -1.16 -4.90 2.01
C GLN A 24 -1.51 -3.41 2.17
N PRO A 25 -1.83 -2.68 1.08
CA PRO A 25 -2.32 -1.32 1.19
C PRO A 25 -3.75 -1.31 1.77
N MET A 26 -4.03 -0.37 2.66
CA MET A 26 -5.31 -0.24 3.35
C MET A 26 -5.88 1.17 3.19
N VAL A 27 -7.19 1.25 3.00
CA VAL A 27 -7.96 2.50 3.04
C VAL A 27 -9.24 2.28 3.84
N GLU A 28 -9.61 3.24 4.68
CA GLU A 28 -10.88 3.24 5.41
C GLU A 28 -11.47 4.64 5.56
N SER A 29 -12.79 4.73 5.69
CA SER A 29 -13.46 5.98 6.02
C SER A 29 -13.31 6.29 7.51
N MET A 30 -12.93 7.53 7.83
CA MET A 30 -12.73 7.99 9.21
C MET A 30 -14.03 8.04 10.03
N TYR A 31 -15.18 8.22 9.37
CA TYR A 31 -16.49 8.36 10.04
C TYR A 31 -17.39 7.13 9.87
N VAL A 32 -17.01 6.20 8.98
CA VAL A 32 -17.81 5.02 8.62
C VAL A 32 -16.86 3.82 8.48
N PRO A 33 -16.33 3.24 9.58
CA PRO A 33 -15.21 2.29 9.54
C PRO A 33 -15.53 0.98 8.80
N GLN A 34 -16.81 0.60 8.68
CA GLN A 34 -17.23 -0.52 7.85
C GLN A 34 -16.93 -0.31 6.35
N TRP A 35 -16.70 0.93 5.92
CA TRP A 35 -16.21 1.24 4.57
C TRP A 35 -14.69 1.18 4.56
N ARG A 36 -14.17 0.01 4.20
CA ARG A 36 -12.73 -0.27 4.12
C ARG A 36 -12.41 -1.23 3.00
N ALA A 37 -11.17 -1.16 2.53
CA ALA A 37 -10.61 -2.10 1.57
C ALA A 37 -9.14 -2.40 1.89
N THR A 38 -8.73 -3.64 1.64
CA THR A 38 -7.34 -4.08 1.65
C THR A 38 -6.97 -4.56 0.25
N GLY A 39 -5.89 -4.03 -0.31
CA GLY A 39 -5.42 -4.42 -1.64
C GLY A 39 -4.52 -5.66 -1.59
N ALA A 40 -4.31 -6.28 -2.75
CA ALA A 40 -3.29 -7.31 -2.89
C ALA A 40 -1.88 -6.67 -2.80
N ALA A 41 -0.93 -7.41 -2.23
CA ALA A 41 0.48 -7.10 -2.24
C ALA A 41 1.28 -8.36 -2.61
N GLU A 42 2.50 -8.18 -3.10
CA GLU A 42 3.43 -9.29 -3.29
C GLU A 42 3.85 -9.86 -1.94
N ASP A 43 4.29 -11.12 -1.90
CA ASP A 43 4.67 -11.73 -0.63
C ASP A 43 5.97 -11.12 -0.08
N LEU A 44 7.00 -10.99 -0.93
CA LEU A 44 8.35 -10.62 -0.53
C LEU A 44 8.97 -9.56 -1.45
N LEU A 45 9.60 -8.57 -0.85
CA LEU A 45 10.50 -7.61 -1.49
C LEU A 45 11.95 -8.01 -1.25
N ILE A 46 12.71 -8.23 -2.31
CA ILE A 46 14.14 -8.58 -2.25
C ILE A 46 14.97 -7.36 -2.65
N VAL A 47 15.69 -6.78 -1.70
CA VAL A 47 16.65 -5.70 -1.93
C VAL A 47 18.05 -6.29 -2.09
N ARG A 48 18.65 -6.12 -3.27
CA ARG A 48 20.01 -6.59 -3.58
C ARG A 48 21.05 -5.51 -3.27
N PRO A 49 22.31 -5.91 -2.99
CA PRO A 49 23.44 -4.98 -2.93
C PRO A 49 23.67 -4.24 -4.25
#